data_AF-E3IXA2-F1
#
_entry.id   AF-E3IXA2-F1
#
_cell.length_a   1.000
_cell.length_b   1.000
_cell.length_c   1.000
_cell.angle_alpha   90.00
_cell.angle_beta   90.00
_cell.angle_gamma   90.00
#
_symmetry.space_group_name_H-M   'P 1'
#
loop_
_entity.id
_entity.type
_entity.pdbx_description
1 polymer ?
#
loop_
_entity_poly.entity_id
_entity_poly.type
_entity_poly.pdbx_seq_one_letter_code
_entity_poly.pdbx_strand_id
1 'polypeptide(L)'
;MSDGESGPVWPTNSAGETYGGGLHAVPRSEWPDLISAGLRDGQRGYVRRTELDAAQGTGLPPAEFAEWRKKAAARAAAGERTLVPVYELDGVTVIGTFVVGSA
;
A
#
# COMPACT_ATOMS: atom_id res chain seq x y z
N MET A 1 -2.59 1.19 37.22
CA MET A 1 -2.75 1.85 35.92
C MET A 1 -1.54 1.46 35.09
N SER A 2 -1.73 1.32 33.77
CA SER A 2 -0.70 1.09 32.73
C SER A 2 -0.28 -0.40 32.63
N ASP A 3 -0.27 -1.06 31.46
CA ASP A 3 -0.06 -0.58 30.10
C ASP A 3 -1.00 -1.33 29.13
N GLY A 4 -1.99 -0.62 28.58
CA GLY A 4 -2.80 -1.10 27.48
C GLY A 4 -2.08 -0.86 26.14
N GLU A 5 -2.19 -1.84 25.24
CA GLU A 5 -2.01 -1.68 23.79
C GLU A 5 -0.75 -0.94 23.31
N SER A 6 0.41 -1.59 23.41
CA SER A 6 1.56 -1.18 22.59
C SER A 6 1.54 -1.96 21.27
N GLY A 7 0.75 -1.47 20.31
CA GLY A 7 0.91 -1.89 18.91
C GLY A 7 2.35 -1.66 18.42
N PRO A 8 2.74 -2.19 17.26
CA PRO A 8 4.07 -1.95 16.70
C PRO A 8 4.35 -0.44 16.60
N VAL A 9 5.41 0.03 17.28
CA VAL A 9 5.84 1.43 17.19
C VAL A 9 6.60 1.61 15.88
N TRP A 10 5.94 2.25 14.92
CA TRP A 10 6.55 2.58 13.63
C TRP A 10 7.31 3.89 13.69
N PRO A 11 8.49 3.99 13.06
CA PRO A 11 9.13 5.29 12.86
C PRO A 11 8.28 6.17 11.93
N THR A 12 8.38 7.49 12.12
CA THR A 12 7.70 8.50 11.30
C THR A 12 8.68 9.26 10.42
N ASN A 13 8.26 9.60 9.20
CA ASN A 13 9.06 10.40 8.26
C ASN A 13 8.91 11.91 8.54
N SER A 14 9.55 12.75 7.71
CA SER A 14 9.46 14.21 7.82
C SER A 14 8.05 14.78 7.55
N ALA A 15 7.16 14.02 6.92
CA ALA A 15 5.76 14.37 6.71
C ALA A 15 4.85 13.90 7.86
N GLY A 16 5.39 13.19 8.85
CA GLY A 16 4.62 12.61 9.96
C GLY A 16 3.91 11.29 9.63
N GLU A 17 4.18 10.70 8.46
CA GLU A 17 3.64 9.38 8.07
C GLU A 17 4.47 8.26 8.70
N THR A 18 3.79 7.22 9.20
CA THR A 18 4.47 6.03 9.71
C THR A 18 5.01 5.19 8.57
N TYR A 19 6.22 4.62 8.70
CA TYR A 19 6.83 3.79 7.65
C TYR A 19 7.42 2.49 8.18
N GLY A 20 7.40 1.44 7.35
CA GLY A 20 7.97 0.15 7.73
C GLY A 20 7.62 -0.99 6.77
N GLY A 21 8.11 -2.19 7.07
CA GLY A 21 7.67 -3.40 6.39
C GLY A 21 6.34 -3.87 6.97
N GLY A 22 5.36 -4.20 6.14
CA GLY A 22 4.18 -4.93 6.59
C GLY A 22 4.60 -6.31 7.07
N LEU A 23 4.81 -6.48 8.38
CA LEU A 23 5.13 -7.78 8.94
C LEU A 23 3.89 -8.70 8.80
N HIS A 24 4.11 -9.94 8.37
CA HIS A 24 3.06 -10.96 8.29
C HIS A 24 2.34 -11.23 9.63
N ALA A 25 2.90 -10.77 10.75
CA ALA A 25 2.39 -10.98 12.10
C ALA A 25 1.48 -9.86 12.63
N VAL A 26 1.32 -8.75 11.91
CA VAL A 26 0.46 -7.62 12.32
C VAL A 26 -0.74 -7.49 11.38
N PRO A 27 -1.95 -7.22 11.91
CA PRO A 27 -3.12 -7.06 11.06
C PRO A 27 -2.94 -5.82 10.17
N ARG A 28 -3.54 -5.87 8.97
CA ARG A 28 -3.38 -4.79 7.97
C ARG A 28 -3.83 -3.41 8.48
N SER A 29 -4.77 -3.36 9.43
CA SER A 29 -5.19 -2.11 10.08
C SER A 29 -4.08 -1.44 10.89
N GLU A 30 -3.10 -2.20 11.37
CA GLU A 30 -1.94 -1.74 12.15
C GLU A 30 -0.69 -1.56 11.28
N TRP A 31 -0.81 -1.75 9.97
CA TRP A 31 0.29 -1.47 9.04
C TRP A 31 0.57 0.03 8.97
N PRO A 32 1.85 0.42 8.75
CA PRO A 32 2.22 1.81 8.61
C PRO A 32 1.55 2.45 7.38
N ASP A 33 1.52 3.78 7.36
CA ASP A 33 1.01 4.57 6.24
C ASP A 33 1.83 4.32 4.96
N LEU A 34 3.15 4.16 5.13
CA LEU A 34 4.13 3.88 4.09
C LEU A 34 4.67 2.45 4.24
N ILE A 35 4.28 1.57 3.32
CA ILE A 35 4.65 0.16 3.31
C ILE A 35 5.86 -0.05 2.41
N SER A 36 6.92 -0.64 2.94
CA SER A 36 8.15 -0.89 2.19
C SER A 36 7.89 -1.78 0.96
N ALA A 37 8.33 -1.30 -0.20
CA ALA A 37 8.23 -2.00 -1.48
C ALA A 37 9.60 -2.05 -2.16
N GLY A 38 9.92 -3.21 -2.74
CA GLY A 38 11.10 -3.37 -3.59
C GLY A 38 10.79 -2.97 -5.03
N LEU A 39 11.62 -2.11 -5.62
CA LEU A 39 11.63 -1.83 -7.05
C LEU A 39 12.50 -2.87 -7.78
N ARG A 40 12.29 -3.00 -9.09
CA ARG A 40 13.03 -3.96 -9.94
C ARG A 40 14.54 -3.70 -9.99
N ASP A 41 14.94 -2.45 -9.81
CA ASP A 41 16.34 -2.02 -9.90
C ASP A 41 17.11 -2.23 -8.58
N GLY A 42 16.53 -2.94 -7.62
CA GLY A 42 17.11 -3.16 -6.28
C GLY A 42 16.95 -1.97 -5.33
N GLN A 43 16.41 -0.84 -5.82
CA GLN A 43 16.05 0.29 -4.99
C GLN A 43 14.85 -0.05 -4.10
N ARG A 44 14.88 0.48 -2.87
CA ARG A 44 13.79 0.35 -1.92
C ARG A 44 13.01 1.65 -1.86
N GLY A 45 11.70 1.53 -1.86
CA GLY A 45 10.79 2.65 -1.65
C GLY A 45 9.64 2.24 -0.77
N TYR A 46 8.60 3.07 -0.79
CA TYR A 46 7.42 2.88 0.01
C TYR A 46 6.17 3.12 -0.83
N VAL A 47 5.19 2.23 -0.74
CA VAL A 47 3.85 2.46 -1.29
C VAL A 47 2.95 2.94 -0.17
N ARG A 48 2.11 3.93 -0.44
CA ARG A 48 1.12 4.37 0.55
C ARG A 48 0.04 3.30 0.70
N ARG A 49 -0.31 2.97 1.95
CA ARG A 49 -1.31 1.94 2.28
C ARG A 49 -2.65 2.22 1.60
N THR A 50 -3.14 3.45 1.67
CA THR A 50 -4.43 3.84 1.09
C THR A 50 -4.47 3.68 -0.43
N GLU A 51 -3.36 4.01 -1.11
CA GLU A 51 -3.25 3.85 -2.56
C GLU A 51 -3.15 2.38 -2.96
N LEU A 52 -2.42 1.58 -2.17
CA LEU A 52 -2.35 0.13 -2.34
C LEU A 52 -3.72 -0.53 -2.12
N ASP A 53 -4.44 -0.14 -1.07
CA ASP A 53 -5.76 -0.67 -0.74
C ASP A 53 -6.78 -0.33 -1.85
N ALA A 54 -6.79 0.91 -2.34
CA ALA A 54 -7.61 1.32 -3.47
C ALA A 54 -7.27 0.56 -4.76
N ALA A 55 -5.97 0.31 -5.00
CA ALA A 55 -5.48 -0.48 -6.10
C ALA A 55 -5.82 -1.99 -6.00
N GLN A 56 -6.18 -2.48 -4.81
CA GLN A 56 -6.58 -3.87 -4.54
C GLN A 56 -8.08 -4.04 -4.27
N GLY A 57 -8.82 -2.93 -4.15
CA GLY A 57 -10.21 -2.94 -3.68
C GLY A 57 -10.36 -3.40 -2.22
N THR A 58 -9.28 -3.32 -1.43
CA THR A 58 -9.27 -3.76 -0.03
C THR A 58 -10.08 -2.77 0.82
N GLY A 59 -10.90 -3.30 1.74
CA GLY A 59 -11.74 -2.49 2.62
C GLY A 59 -13.01 -1.92 1.98
N LEU A 60 -13.26 -2.17 0.69
CA LEU A 60 -14.49 -1.76 0.02
C LEU A 60 -15.69 -2.61 0.50
N PRO A 61 -16.88 -2.01 0.66
CA PRO A 61 -18.11 -2.77 0.92
C PRO A 61 -18.46 -3.67 -0.27
N PRO A 62 -19.26 -4.74 -0.08
CA PRO A 62 -19.49 -5.76 -1.10
C PRO A 62 -19.97 -5.23 -2.46
N ALA A 63 -20.86 -4.23 -2.46
CA ALA A 63 -21.38 -3.63 -3.68
C ALA A 63 -20.28 -2.86 -4.45
N GLU A 64 -19.49 -2.04 -3.76
CA GLU A 64 -18.39 -1.30 -4.37
C GLU A 64 -17.24 -2.22 -4.81
N PHE A 65 -16.97 -3.27 -4.04
CA PHE A 65 -15.98 -4.28 -4.42
C PHE A 65 -16.36 -5.00 -5.71
N ALA A 66 -17.65 -5.31 -5.92
CA ALA A 66 -18.12 -5.90 -7.17
C ALA A 66 -17.88 -4.97 -8.37
N GLU A 67 -18.17 -3.68 -8.21
CA GLU A 67 -17.92 -2.67 -9.25
C GLU A 67 -16.43 -2.44 -9.51
N TRP A 68 -15.63 -2.38 -8.44
CA TRP A 68 -14.17 -2.32 -8.53
C TRP A 68 -13.61 -3.53 -9.30
N ARG A 69 -14.08 -4.75 -8.99
CA ARG A 69 -13.65 -5.98 -9.69
C ARG A 69 -14.00 -5.97 -11.17
N LYS A 70 -15.20 -5.51 -11.55
CA LYS A 70 -15.59 -5.38 -12.97
C LYS A 70 -14.66 -4.40 -13.69
N LYS A 71 -14.38 -3.24 -13.10
CA LYS A 71 -13.46 -2.24 -13.66
C LYS A 71 -12.03 -2.77 -13.76
N ALA A 72 -11.54 -3.45 -12.73
CA ALA A 72 -10.23 -4.08 -12.73
C ALA A 72 -10.11 -5.15 -13.81
N ALA A 73 -11.13 -6.00 -13.99
CA ALA A 73 -11.18 -7.00 -15.04
C ALA A 73 -11.21 -6.37 -16.45
N ALA A 74 -11.98 -5.29 -16.64
CA ALA A 74 -12.02 -4.58 -17.92
C ALA A 74 -10.67 -3.95 -18.29
N ARG A 75 -9.98 -3.33 -17.32
CA ARG A 75 -8.61 -2.81 -17.50
C ARG A 75 -7.64 -3.93 -17.86
N ALA A 76 -7.69 -5.05 -17.15
CA ALA A 76 -6.84 -6.20 -17.45
C ALA A 76 -7.10 -6.75 -18.86
N ALA A 77 -8.38 -6.85 -19.28
CA ALA A 77 -8.75 -7.27 -20.62
C ALA A 77 -8.27 -6.29 -21.72
N ALA A 78 -8.16 -5.01 -21.40
CA ALA A 78 -7.57 -3.99 -22.27
C ALA A 78 -6.03 -3.98 -22.25
N GLY A 79 -5.39 -4.86 -21.47
CA GLY A 79 -3.94 -4.90 -21.28
C GLY A 79 -3.38 -3.80 -20.37
N GLU A 80 -4.25 -3.06 -19.68
CA GLU A 80 -3.85 -2.02 -18.73
C GLU A 80 -3.39 -2.63 -17.41
N ARG A 81 -2.43 -1.97 -16.77
CA ARG A 81 -1.88 -2.39 -15.48
C ARG A 81 -2.22 -1.38 -14.41
N THR A 82 -2.64 -1.85 -13.23
CA THR A 82 -2.81 -0.98 -12.07
C THR A 82 -1.43 -0.67 -11.49
N LEU A 83 -1.05 0.61 -11.55
CA LEU A 83 0.21 1.13 -11.04
C LEU A 83 -0.03 1.90 -9.75
N VAL A 84 0.74 1.57 -8.72
CA VAL A 84 0.78 2.29 -7.44
C VAL A 84 2.09 3.06 -7.38
N PRO A 85 2.10 4.37 -7.11
CA PRO A 85 3.34 5.13 -6.98
C PRO A 85 4.18 4.59 -5.82
N VAL A 86 5.49 4.51 -6.06
CA VAL A 86 6.49 4.18 -5.05
C VAL A 86 7.21 5.45 -4.69
N TYR A 87 7.17 5.81 -3.42
CA TYR A 87 7.75 6.99 -2.83
C TYR A 87 9.11 6.71 -2.19
N GLU A 88 9.91 7.75 -2.07
CA GLU A 88 11.04 7.78 -1.13
C GLU A 88 10.53 7.82 0.32
N LEU A 89 11.45 7.81 1.29
CA LEU A 89 11.13 7.86 2.71
C LEU A 89 10.32 9.12 3.09
N ASP A 90 10.47 10.21 2.34
CA ASP A 90 9.75 11.47 2.56
C ASP A 90 8.23 11.36 2.31
N GLY A 91 7.75 10.29 1.68
CA GLY A 91 6.34 10.09 1.33
C GLY A 91 5.82 10.98 0.20
N VAL A 92 6.69 11.78 -0.42
CA VAL A 92 6.32 12.80 -1.42
C VAL A 92 7.05 12.56 -2.74
N THR A 93 8.34 12.24 -2.70
CA THR A 93 9.17 12.04 -3.88
C THR A 93 8.85 10.69 -4.53
N VAL A 94 8.27 10.71 -5.72
CA VAL A 94 7.97 9.49 -6.48
C VAL A 94 9.23 8.99 -7.19
N ILE A 95 9.64 7.77 -6.87
CA ILE A 95 10.84 7.11 -7.40
C ILE A 95 10.52 5.93 -8.32
N GLY A 96 9.24 5.58 -8.49
CA GLY A 96 8.82 4.54 -9.41
C GLY A 96 7.35 4.15 -9.27
N THR A 97 7.01 2.99 -9.83
CA THR A 97 5.65 2.43 -9.74
C THR A 97 5.69 0.93 -9.46
N PHE A 98 4.80 0.48 -8.58
CA PHE A 98 4.56 -0.92 -8.26
C PHE A 98 3.33 -1.42 -9.02
N VAL A 99 3.43 -2.59 -9.65
CA VAL A 99 2.32 -3.17 -10.43
C VAL A 99 1.48 -4.06 -9.52
N VAL A 100 0.18 -3.77 -9.41
CA VAL A 100 -0.79 -4.57 -8.67
C VAL A 100 -1.64 -5.39 -9.64
N GLY A 101 -1.85 -6.67 -9.32
CA GLY A 101 -2.79 -7.53 -10.05
C GLY A 101 -2.23 -8.26 -11.28
N SER A 102 -0.92 -8.47 -11.36
CA SER A 102 -0.37 -9.40 -12.36
C SER A 102 -0.49 -10.84 -11.87
N ALA A 103 -1.47 -11.57 -12.40
CA ALA A 103 -1.50 -13.02 -12.48
C ALA A 103 -2.03 -13.41 -13.86
#